data_AF-A0A925AH89-F1
#
_entry.id   AF-A0A925AH89-F1
#
_cell.length_a   1.000
_cell.length_b   1.000
_cell.length_c   1.000
_cell.angle_alpha   90.00
_cell.angle_beta   90.00
_cell.angle_gamma   90.00
#
_symmetry.space_group_name_H-M   'P 1'
#
loop_
_entity.id
_entity.type
_entity.pdbx_description
1 polymer ?
#
loop_
_entity_poly.entity_id
_entity_poly.type
_entity_poly.pdbx_seq_one_letter_code
_entity_poly.pdbx_strand_id
1 'polypeptide(L)'
;MHCENIEISRHALKKSLDGGLNLADAIEVVTHGEVITKYTDTKPHPCFLMLGFMGSEPLHVVVAKNEVTEECWLVTLYVPDITIWNDDFKTRKN
;
A
#
# COMPACT_ATOMS: atom_id res chain seq x y z
N MET A 1 1.98 10.75 -0.33
CA MET A 1 0.83 10.71 0.61
C MET A 1 1.29 11.41 1.88
N HIS A 2 0.50 12.27 2.51
CA HIS A 2 0.84 12.78 3.86
C HIS A 2 0.14 11.91 4.92
N CYS A 3 0.87 11.49 5.94
CA CYS A 3 0.38 10.71 7.07
C CYS A 3 1.09 11.20 8.33
N GLU A 4 0.35 11.66 9.34
CA GLU A 4 0.92 12.09 10.63
C GLU A 4 1.42 10.90 11.45
N ASN A 5 0.64 9.81 11.44
CA ASN A 5 1.00 8.53 12.05
C ASN A 5 0.58 7.39 11.13
N ILE A 6 1.34 6.29 11.16
CA ILE A 6 1.04 5.08 10.41
C ILE A 6 0.88 3.92 11.39
N GLU A 7 -0.35 3.43 11.53
CA GLU A 7 -0.65 2.22 12.28
C GLU A 7 -0.61 0.99 11.37
N ILE A 8 0.03 -0.09 11.84
CA ILE A 8 0.13 -1.33 11.09
C ILE A 8 -1.02 -2.25 11.50
N SER A 9 -1.90 -2.56 10.55
CA SER A 9 -3.00 -3.48 10.83
C SER A 9 -2.48 -4.91 11.07
N ARG A 10 -3.28 -5.72 11.79
CA ARG A 10 -3.02 -7.15 11.96
C ARG A 10 -2.87 -7.88 10.62
N HIS A 11 -3.63 -7.48 9.61
CA HIS A 11 -3.57 -8.10 8.28
C HIS A 11 -2.25 -7.79 7.58
N ALA A 12 -1.82 -6.53 7.59
CA ALA A 12 -0.52 -6.13 7.05
C ALA A 12 0.63 -6.83 7.76
N LEU A 13 0.62 -6.89 9.10
CA LEU A 13 1.65 -7.62 9.86
C LEU A 13 1.73 -9.09 9.45
N LYS A 14 0.58 -9.77 9.30
CA LYS A 14 0.54 -11.16 8.84
C LYS A 14 1.10 -11.31 7.42
N LYS A 15 0.73 -10.42 6.50
CA LYS A 15 1.21 -10.46 5.11
C LYS A 15 2.71 -10.22 4.99
N SER A 16 3.25 -9.31 5.81
CA SER A 16 4.68 -9.08 5.94
C SER A 16 5.41 -10.36 6.36
N LEU A 17 4.96 -11.00 7.43
CA LEU A 17 5.56 -12.24 7.94
C LEU A 17 5.45 -13.40 6.95
N ASP A 18 4.26 -13.64 6.41
CA ASP A 18 4.00 -14.75 5.47
C ASP A 18 4.76 -14.57 4.15
N GLY A 19 4.96 -13.33 3.70
CA GLY A 19 5.63 -12.98 2.44
C GLY A 19 7.11 -12.65 2.56
N GLY A 20 7.68 -12.61 3.78
CA GLY A 20 9.06 -12.17 4.00
C GLY A 20 9.31 -10.70 3.63
N LEU A 21 8.27 -9.86 3.66
CA LEU A 21 8.34 -8.45 3.26
C LEU A 21 8.60 -7.57 4.49
N ASN A 22 9.49 -6.58 4.37
CA ASN A 22 9.84 -5.69 5.46
C ASN A 22 8.80 -4.57 5.62
N LEU A 23 8.34 -4.35 6.86
CA LEU A 23 7.41 -3.26 7.18
C LEU A 23 8.04 -1.87 6.99
N ALA A 24 9.36 -1.74 7.16
CA ALA A 24 10.06 -0.48 6.89
C ALA A 24 9.95 -0.07 5.42
N ASP A 25 10.09 -1.03 4.50
CA ASP A 25 9.93 -0.77 3.07
C ASP A 25 8.48 -0.38 2.74
N ALA A 26 7.49 -1.03 3.37
CA ALA A 26 6.09 -0.63 3.21
C ALA A 26 5.85 0.82 3.69
N ILE A 27 6.46 1.22 4.81
CA ILE A 27 6.38 2.60 5.33
C ILE A 27 7.04 3.59 4.35
N GLU A 28 8.19 3.24 3.77
CA GLU A 28 8.82 4.05 2.71
C GLU A 28 7.90 4.22 1.50
N VAL A 29 7.18 3.17 1.08
CA VAL A 29 6.18 3.30 0.01
C VAL A 29 5.01 4.20 0.43
N VAL A 30 4.55 4.15 1.68
CA VAL A 30 3.52 5.09 2.15
C VAL A 30 4.01 6.54 2.07
N THR A 31 5.26 6.82 2.41
CA THR A 31 5.81 8.18 2.42
C THR A 31 6.13 8.68 1.01
N HIS A 32 6.80 7.87 0.19
CA HIS A 32 7.42 8.29 -1.08
C HIS A 32 6.81 7.64 -2.33
N GLY A 33 5.94 6.64 -2.16
CA GLY A 33 5.33 5.91 -3.26
C GLY A 33 4.28 6.71 -4.02
N GLU A 34 3.91 6.17 -5.18
CA GLU A 34 2.90 6.72 -6.06
C GLU A 34 1.53 6.16 -5.72
N VAL A 35 0.53 7.03 -5.54
CA VAL A 35 -0.86 6.60 -5.45
C VAL A 35 -1.36 6.21 -6.84
N ILE A 36 -1.67 4.93 -7.05
CA ILE A 36 -2.10 4.39 -8.34
C ILE A 36 -3.61 4.14 -8.39
N THR A 37 -4.28 4.00 -7.24
CA THR A 37 -5.75 3.91 -7.17
C THR A 37 -6.27 4.46 -5.86
N LYS A 38 -7.40 5.19 -5.90
CA LYS A 38 -8.15 5.65 -4.73
C LYS A 38 -9.52 4.95 -4.69
N TYR A 39 -9.80 4.22 -3.61
CA TYR A 39 -11.08 3.56 -3.34
C TYR A 39 -11.90 4.38 -2.36
N THR A 40 -12.81 5.22 -2.87
CA THR A 40 -13.63 6.13 -2.04
C THR A 40 -14.86 5.47 -1.40
N ASP A 41 -15.20 4.26 -1.82
CA ASP A 41 -16.34 3.47 -1.35
C ASP A 41 -16.03 2.61 -0.12
N THR A 42 -14.77 2.61 0.31
CA THR A 42 -14.31 1.91 1.52
C THR A 42 -14.75 2.65 2.78
N LYS A 43 -14.99 1.89 3.86
CA LYS A 43 -15.42 2.41 5.16
C LYS A 43 -14.45 1.97 6.25
N PRO A 44 -14.20 2.81 7.28
CA PRO A 44 -14.77 4.16 7.51
C PRO A 44 -14.08 5.28 6.71
N HIS A 45 -12.92 4.98 6.11
CA HIS A 45 -12.08 5.95 5.41
C HIS A 45 -11.75 5.46 4.00
N PRO A 46 -11.48 6.36 3.03
CA PRO A 46 -11.00 5.97 1.73
C PRO A 46 -9.68 5.19 1.85
N CYS A 47 -9.52 4.22 0.96
CA CYS A 47 -8.29 3.44 0.82
C CYS A 47 -7.53 3.88 -0.43
N PHE A 48 -6.21 3.77 -0.37
CA PHE A 48 -5.31 4.15 -1.44
C PHE A 48 -4.39 2.96 -1.71
N LEU A 49 -4.40 2.48 -2.95
CA LEU A 49 -3.36 1.57 -3.43
C LEU A 49 -2.18 2.42 -3.90
N MET A 50 -1.01 2.12 -3.34
CA MET A 50 0.23 2.78 -3.67
C MET A 50 1.25 1.78 -4.19
N LEU A 51 2.07 2.22 -5.14
CA LEU A 51 3.21 1.49 -5.68
C LEU A 51 4.50 2.20 -5.28
N GLY A 52 5.48 1.41 -4.83
CA GLY A 52 6.87 1.84 -4.72
C GLY A 52 7.81 0.68 -5.05
N PHE A 53 9.11 0.92 -4.88
CA PHE A 53 10.14 -0.04 -5.29
C PHE A 53 11.23 -0.18 -4.22
N MET A 54 11.60 -1.43 -3.93
CA MET A 54 12.73 -1.81 -3.09
C MET A 54 13.89 -2.17 -4.03
N GLY A 55 14.64 -1.16 -4.47
CA GLY A 55 15.55 -1.32 -5.60
C GLY A 55 14.77 -1.55 -6.90
N SER A 56 14.86 -2.73 -7.48
CA SER A 56 14.10 -3.11 -8.69
C SER A 56 12.80 -3.87 -8.41
N GLU A 57 12.54 -4.26 -7.15
CA GLU A 57 11.38 -5.06 -6.79
C GLU A 57 10.16 -4.17 -6.49
N PRO A 58 9.01 -4.37 -7.15
CA PRO A 58 7.81 -3.58 -6.89
C PRO A 58 7.13 -4.01 -5.59
N LEU A 59 6.56 -3.04 -4.88
CA LEU A 59 5.77 -3.28 -3.68
C LEU A 59 4.46 -2.49 -3.76
N HIS A 60 3.35 -3.21 -3.67
CA HIS A 60 2.04 -2.63 -3.46
C HIS A 60 1.72 -2.55 -1.97
N VAL A 61 1.22 -1.40 -1.56
CA VAL A 61 0.66 -1.19 -0.23
C VAL A 61 -0.74 -0.59 -0.35
N VAL A 62 -1.64 -1.00 0.54
CA VAL A 62 -2.94 -0.36 0.68
C VAL A 62 -3.00 0.37 2.01
N VAL A 63 -3.34 1.64 1.95
CA VAL A 63 -3.44 2.52 3.12
C VAL A 63 -4.86 3.04 3.23
N ALA A 64 -5.50 2.85 4.38
CA ALA A 64 -6.70 3.62 4.72
C ALA A 64 -6.24 4.94 5.33
N LYS A 65 -6.83 6.06 4.94
CA LYS A 65 -6.44 7.38 5.46
C LYS A 65 -7.64 8.21 5.86
N ASN A 66 -7.60 8.73 7.09
CA ASN A 66 -8.49 9.80 7.50
C ASN A 66 -8.00 11.11 6.87
N GLU A 67 -8.70 11.62 5.86
CA GLU A 67 -8.32 12.85 5.14
C GLU A 67 -8.48 14.14 5.96
N VAL A 68 -8.99 14.06 7.21
CA VAL A 68 -9.12 15.21 8.12
C VAL A 68 -8.02 15.20 9.17
N THR A 69 -7.77 14.06 9.83
CA THR A 69 -6.75 13.93 10.88
C THR A 69 -5.38 13.53 10.34
N GLU A 70 -5.30 13.13 9.07
CA GLU A 70 -4.09 12.61 8.43
C GLU A 70 -3.55 11.33 9.08
N GLU A 71 -4.37 10.64 9.88
CA GLU A 71 -4.08 9.31 10.41
C GLU A 71 -4.18 8.27 9.30
N CYS A 72 -3.20 7.37 9.25
CA CYS A 72 -3.09 6.34 8.24
C CYS A 72 -2.98 4.94 8.86
N TRP A 73 -3.60 3.97 8.20
CA TRP A 73 -3.51 2.56 8.57
C TRP A 73 -2.98 1.77 7.37
N LEU A 74 -1.85 1.10 7.56
CA LEU A 74 -1.35 0.12 6.59
C LEU A 74 -2.25 -1.12 6.65
N VAL A 75 -3.11 -1.26 5.64
CA VAL A 75 -4.11 -2.33 5.53
C VAL A 75 -3.47 -3.62 5.04
N THR A 76 -2.67 -3.55 3.97
CA THR A 76 -1.98 -4.72 3.40
C THR A 76 -0.74 -4.29 2.61
N LEU A 77 0.13 -5.26 2.33
CA LEU A 77 1.30 -5.13 1.47
C LEU A 77 1.52 -6.44 0.69
N TYR A 78 1.94 -6.36 -0.57
CA TYR A 78 2.23 -7.50 -1.42
C TYR A 78 3.06 -7.11 -2.66
N VAL A 79 3.77 -8.07 -3.26
CA VAL A 79 4.43 -7.89 -4.56
C VAL A 79 3.37 -8.05 -5.67
N PRO A 80 3.20 -7.08 -6.59
CA PRO A 80 2.22 -7.18 -7.66
C PRO A 80 2.57 -8.30 -8.65
N ASP A 81 1.60 -9.18 -8.91
CA ASP A 81 1.72 -10.28 -9.86
C ASP A 81 1.45 -9.78 -11.29
N ILE A 82 2.40 -10.02 -12.22
CA ILE A 82 2.29 -9.63 -13.63
C ILE A 82 1.18 -10.39 -14.39
N THR A 83 0.57 -11.42 -13.81
CA THR A 83 -0.63 -12.05 -14.38
C THR A 83 -1.87 -11.20 -14.13
N ILE A 84 -1.84 -10.34 -13.10
CA ILE A 84 -2.93 -9.45 -12.68
C ILE A 84 -2.64 -8.00 -13.09
N TRP A 85 -1.37 -7.60 -13.10
CA TRP A 85 -0.90 -6.25 -13.42
C TRP A 85 -0.11 -6.24 -14.73
N ASN A 86 -0.12 -5.13 -15.45
CA ASN A 86 0.80 -4.89 -16.56
C ASN A 86 2.24 -4.79 -16.03
N ASP A 87 3.20 -4.81 -16.96
CA ASP A 87 4.63 -4.73 -16.63
C ASP A 87 5.03 -3.39 -16.01
N ASP A 88 4.13 -2.40 -16.01
CA ASP A 88 4.28 -1.14 -15.27
C ASP A 88 4.00 -1.30 -13.76
N PHE A 89 3.44 -2.44 -13.34
CA PHE A 89 2.93 -2.76 -12.02
C PHE A 89 1.79 -1.85 -11.52
N LYS A 90 1.32 -0.89 -12.33
CA LYS A 90 0.32 0.13 -11.95
C LYS A 90 -1.05 -0.16 -12.55
N THR A 91 -1.08 -0.74 -13.74
CA THR A 91 -2.30 -0.91 -14.51
C THR A 91 -2.80 -2.34 -14.38
N ARG A 92 -3.99 -2.52 -13.80
CA ARG A 92 -4.59 -3.86 -13.67
C ARG A 92 -5.03 -4.38 -15.05
N LYS A 93 -4.75 -5.65 -15.33
CA LYS A 93 -5.25 -6.35 -16.52
C LYS A 93 -6.75 -6.60 -16.38
N ASN A 94 -7.47 -6.38 -17.47
CA ASN A 94 -8.91 -6.68 -17.58
C ASN A 94 -9.13 -8.07 -18.18
#